data_AF-A0A974PEX2-F1
#
_entry.id   AF-A0A974PEX2-F1
#
_cell.length_a   1.000
_cell.length_b   1.000
_cell.length_c   1.000
_cell.angle_alpha   90.00
_cell.angle_beta   90.00
_cell.angle_gamma   90.00
#
_symmetry.space_group_name_H-M   'P 1'
#
loop_
_entity.id
_entity.type
_entity.pdbx_description
1 polymer ?
#
loop_
_entity_poly.entity_id
_entity_poly.type
_entity_poly.pdbx_seq_one_letter_code
_entity_poly.pdbx_strand_id
1 'polypeptide(L)'
;MLDIIKKASLGAVGSTNPVAFSYGTVTVAAPLQIQVDQRFILSGAALVLPESVMESKLEWEGREIVLRRGLEKGDRVLMVRMQGGQSYVVLDRLVDPV
;
A
#
# COMPACT_ATOMS: atom_id res chain seq x y z
N MET A 1 5.34 -29.60 28.40
CA MET A 1 6.12 -29.75 27.14
C MET A 1 5.33 -29.29 25.92
N LEU A 2 4.07 -29.71 25.77
CA LEU A 2 3.16 -29.24 24.71
C LEU A 2 3.04 -27.70 24.62
N ASP A 3 2.96 -26.99 25.74
CA ASP A 3 2.86 -25.52 25.73
C ASP A 3 4.13 -24.83 25.21
N ILE A 4 5.30 -25.42 25.42
CA ILE A 4 6.57 -24.89 24.93
C ILE A 4 6.65 -25.07 23.41
N ILE A 5 6.22 -26.23 22.92
CA ILE A 5 6.12 -26.51 21.48
C ILE A 5 5.11 -25.56 20.83
N LYS A 6 3.91 -25.39 21.42
CA LYS A 6 2.88 -24.47 20.93
C LYS A 6 3.38 -23.02 20.93
N LYS A 7 4.08 -22.59 21.97
CA LYS A 7 4.65 -21.24 22.07
C LYS A 7 5.81 -21.01 21.10
N ALA A 8 6.65 -22.01 20.88
CA ALA A 8 7.72 -21.97 19.88
C ALA A 8 7.14 -21.94 18.45
N SER A 9 6.11 -22.73 18.17
CA SER A 9 5.40 -22.71 16.89
C SER A 9 4.70 -21.38 16.62
N LEU A 10 4.00 -20.83 17.61
CA LEU A 10 3.38 -19.49 17.50
C LEU A 10 4.44 -18.39 17.34
N GLY A 11 5.57 -18.49 18.05
CA GLY A 11 6.70 -17.56 17.92
C GLY A 11 7.36 -17.61 16.54
N ALA A 12 7.52 -18.80 15.96
CA ALA A 12 8.04 -18.97 14.61
C ALA A 12 7.10 -18.35 13.55
N VAL A 13 5.78 -18.57 13.67
CA VAL A 13 4.78 -17.99 12.76
C VAL A 13 4.72 -16.47 12.90
N GLY A 14 4.70 -15.95 14.13
CA GLY A 14 4.70 -14.51 14.40
C GLY A 14 5.98 -13.82 13.92
N SER A 15 7.13 -14.47 14.04
CA SER A 15 8.43 -13.93 13.59
C SER A 15 8.61 -13.98 12.08
N THR A 16 7.85 -14.82 11.37
CA THR A 16 7.87 -14.91 9.91
C THR A 16 7.14 -13.71 9.27
N ASN A 17 6.24 -13.07 10.02
CA ASN A 17 5.48 -11.86 9.63
C ASN A 17 5.02 -11.93 8.15
N PRO A 18 4.27 -13.00 7.79
CA PRO A 18 4.21 -13.51 6.42
C PRO A 18 3.71 -12.45 5.44
N VAL A 19 2.77 -11.61 5.86
CA VAL A 19 2.33 -10.40 5.18
C VAL A 19 1.63 -9.52 6.22
N ALA A 20 2.03 -8.26 6.34
CA ALA A 20 1.34 -7.29 7.22
C ALA A 20 0.61 -6.24 6.39
N PHE A 21 -0.68 -6.07 6.65
CA PHE A 21 -1.46 -4.95 6.12
C PHE A 21 -1.10 -3.69 6.90
N SER A 22 -0.93 -2.60 6.18
CA SER A 22 -0.63 -1.28 6.73
C SER A 22 -1.47 -0.22 6.01
N TYR A 23 -1.78 0.85 6.73
CA TYR A 23 -2.52 1.97 6.16
C TYR A 23 -1.57 3.13 5.90
N GLY A 24 -1.70 3.70 4.69
CA GLY A 24 -0.92 4.84 4.25
C GLY A 24 -1.81 6.05 3.96
N THR A 25 -1.28 7.25 4.15
CA THR A 25 -1.87 8.49 3.64
C THR A 25 -0.93 9.12 2.62
N VAL A 26 -1.44 9.50 1.46
CA VAL A 26 -0.65 10.13 0.40
C VAL A 26 -0.35 11.58 0.79
N THR A 27 0.92 11.92 0.95
CA THR A 27 1.36 13.29 1.30
C THR A 27 1.59 14.13 0.04
N VAL A 28 2.21 13.54 -0.98
CA VAL A 28 2.54 14.17 -2.26
C VAL A 28 2.30 13.17 -3.39
N ALA A 29 1.69 13.59 -4.49
CA ALA A 29 1.39 12.73 -5.64
C ALA A 29 2.57 12.61 -6.63
N ALA A 30 3.38 13.66 -6.80
CA ALA A 30 4.53 13.66 -7.70
C ALA A 30 5.71 14.44 -7.09
N PRO A 31 6.81 13.79 -6.68
CA PRO A 31 7.01 12.33 -6.60
C PRO A 31 6.17 11.70 -5.49
N LEU A 32 5.61 10.50 -5.75
CA LEU A 32 4.67 9.85 -4.83
C LEU A 32 5.33 9.60 -3.46
N GLN A 33 4.71 10.14 -2.42
CA GLN A 33 5.11 9.96 -1.02
C GLN A 33 3.92 9.51 -0.20
N ILE A 34 4.08 8.39 0.50
CA ILE A 34 3.03 7.81 1.33
C ILE A 34 3.55 7.71 2.77
N GLN A 35 2.81 8.31 3.69
CA GLN A 35 3.08 8.23 5.12
C GLN A 35 2.35 7.04 5.72
N VAL A 36 3.10 6.10 6.31
CA VAL A 36 2.57 4.87 6.90
C VAL A 36 2.51 5.01 8.43
N ASP A 37 1.35 4.71 9.01
CA ASP A 37 1.10 4.68 10.47
C ASP A 37 1.62 5.89 11.26
N GLN A 38 1.69 7.06 10.60
CA GLN A 38 2.27 8.31 11.13
C GLN A 38 3.74 8.22 11.60
N ARG A 39 4.46 7.13 11.28
CA ARG A 39 5.81 6.89 11.80
C ARG A 39 6.91 7.15 10.79
N PHE A 40 6.66 6.91 9.50
CA PHE A 40 7.66 7.07 8.45
C PHE A 40 7.01 7.38 7.09
N ILE A 41 7.78 8.01 6.21
CA ILE A 41 7.38 8.37 4.83
C ILE A 41 8.15 7.45 3.87
N LEU A 42 7.40 6.78 2.99
CA LEU A 42 7.96 5.98 1.90
C LEU A 42 8.01 6.84 0.64
N SER A 43 9.20 6.89 0.02
CA SER A 43 9.40 7.46 -1.31
C SER A 43 9.25 6.38 -2.38
N GLY A 44 8.96 6.79 -3.61
CA GLY A 44 8.58 5.91 -4.73
C GLY A 44 9.45 4.66 -4.97
N ALA A 45 10.73 4.66 -4.61
CA ALA A 45 11.61 3.48 -4.78
C ALA A 45 11.21 2.28 -3.90
N ALA A 46 10.54 2.51 -2.77
CA ALA A 46 10.06 1.46 -1.87
C ALA A 46 8.60 1.06 -2.15
N LEU A 47 7.92 1.75 -3.08
CA LEU A 47 6.52 1.55 -3.38
C LEU A 47 6.37 0.74 -4.68
N VAL A 48 5.63 -0.36 -4.58
CA VAL A 48 5.19 -1.15 -5.74
C VAL A 48 3.73 -0.77 -5.99
N LEU A 49 3.48 -0.12 -7.13
CA LEU A 49 2.15 0.36 -7.52
C LEU A 49 1.60 -0.57 -8.61
N PRO A 50 0.45 -1.21 -8.40
CA PRO A 50 -0.28 -1.89 -9.45
C PRO A 50 -0.96 -0.88 -10.38
N GLU A 51 -1.19 -1.29 -11.63
CA GLU A 51 -1.83 -0.49 -12.68
C GLU A 51 -3.21 0.06 -12.26
N SER A 52 -3.92 -0.66 -11.38
CA SER A 52 -5.21 -0.24 -10.83
C SER A 52 -5.18 1.11 -10.11
N VAL A 53 -4.01 1.50 -9.59
CA VAL A 53 -3.79 2.71 -8.79
C VAL A 53 -3.17 3.85 -9.62
N MET A 54 -2.83 3.57 -10.88
CA MET A 54 -2.26 4.56 -11.80
C MET A 54 -3.35 5.37 -12.51
N GLU A 55 -3.04 6.63 -12.81
CA GLU A 55 -3.92 7.48 -13.61
C GLU A 55 -4.08 6.90 -15.02
N SER A 56 -5.32 6.70 -15.45
CA SER A 56 -5.65 6.22 -16.79
C SER A 56 -6.46 7.29 -17.51
N LYS A 57 -5.86 7.87 -18.56
CA LYS A 57 -6.50 8.81 -19.48
C LYS A 57 -6.77 8.12 -20.81
N LEU A 58 -7.93 8.38 -21.39
CA LEU A 58 -8.29 7.90 -22.72
C LEU A 58 -8.66 9.11 -23.57
N GLU A 59 -8.01 9.23 -24.73
CA GLU A 59 -8.40 10.21 -25.73
C GLU A 59 -9.52 9.62 -26.59
N TRP A 60 -10.72 10.18 -26.48
CA TRP A 60 -11.85 9.81 -27.32
C TRP A 60 -12.33 11.05 -28.09
N GLU A 61 -12.24 11.00 -29.42
CA GLU A 61 -12.66 12.10 -30.31
C GLU A 61 -12.05 13.47 -29.96
N GLY A 62 -10.77 13.50 -29.61
CA GLY A 62 -10.07 14.74 -29.25
C GLY A 62 -10.45 15.31 -27.88
N ARG A 63 -11.19 14.56 -27.06
CA ARG A 63 -11.47 14.88 -25.66
C ARG A 63 -10.74 13.90 -24.75
N GLU A 64 -9.97 14.42 -23.80
CA GLU A 64 -9.39 13.62 -22.72
C GLU A 64 -10.49 13.22 -21.73
N ILE A 65 -10.74 11.92 -21.62
CA ILE A 65 -11.62 11.34 -20.61
C ILE A 65 -10.72 10.67 -19.56
N VAL A 66 -10.79 11.14 -18.32
CA VAL A 66 -10.12 10.49 -17.18
C VAL A 66 -10.99 9.33 -16.71
N LEU A 67 -10.59 8.10 -17.07
CA LEU A 67 -11.30 6.89 -16.64
C LEU A 67 -11.00 6.54 -15.19
N ARG A 68 -9.75 6.76 -14.78
CA ARG A 68 -9.29 6.51 -13.40
C ARG A 68 -8.41 7.65 -12.95
N ARG A 69 -8.84 8.30 -11.86
CA ARG A 69 -8.03 9.26 -11.14
C ARG A 69 -6.88 8.51 -10.46
N GLY A 70 -5.67 9.06 -10.55
CA GLY A 70 -4.55 8.58 -9.75
C GLY A 70 -4.71 8.91 -8.25
N LEU A 71 -3.71 8.50 -7.47
CA LEU A 71 -3.59 8.91 -6.07
C LEU A 71 -3.32 10.41 -5.96
N GLU A 72 -4.12 11.09 -5.15
CA GLU A 72 -3.91 12.50 -4.81
C GLU A 72 -3.55 12.67 -3.33
N LYS A 73 -3.05 13.86 -3.00
CA LYS A 73 -2.75 14.23 -1.61
C LYS A 73 -3.99 14.08 -0.73
N GLY A 74 -3.84 13.35 0.38
CA GLY A 74 -4.89 13.09 1.35
C GLY A 74 -5.62 11.75 1.14
N ASP A 75 -5.39 11.04 0.04
CA ASP A 75 -5.99 9.72 -0.16
C ASP A 75 -5.42 8.71 0.86
N ARG A 76 -6.32 7.94 1.48
CA ARG A 76 -5.98 6.79 2.32
C ARG A 76 -5.83 5.56 1.45
N VAL A 77 -4.73 4.82 1.61
CA VAL A 77 -4.44 3.62 0.83
C VAL A 77 -4.20 2.42 1.73
N LEU A 78 -4.63 1.26 1.26
CA LEU A 78 -4.28 -0.03 1.85
C LEU A 78 -2.99 -0.52 1.22
N MET A 79 -2.05 -0.91 2.07
CA MET A 79 -0.73 -1.35 1.66
C MET A 79 -0.37 -2.67 2.31
N VAL A 80 0.52 -3.39 1.65
CA VAL A 80 1.03 -4.67 2.10
C VAL A 80 2.54 -4.62 2.13
N ARG A 81 3.14 -4.91 3.28
CA ARG A 81 4.59 -5.04 3.40
C ARG A 81 5.05 -6.41 2.90
N MET A 82 6.01 -6.43 1.97
CA MET A 82 6.60 -7.68 1.49
C MET A 82 7.63 -8.25 2.47
N GLN A 83 7.60 -9.57 2.68
CA GLN A 83 8.56 -10.29 3.52
C GLN A 83 9.95 -10.27 2.86
N GLY A 84 10.99 -9.94 3.63
CA GLY A 84 12.38 -9.91 3.14
C GLY A 84 12.87 -8.54 2.62
N GLY A 85 12.07 -7.47 2.71
CA GLY A 85 12.48 -6.13 2.28
C GLY A 85 11.79 -4.96 2.99
N GLN A 86 12.06 -3.76 2.47
CA GLN A 86 11.36 -2.50 2.81
C GLN A 86 10.34 -2.10 1.74
N SER A 87 10.00 -3.01 0.83
CA SER A 87 9.04 -2.77 -0.24
C SER A 87 7.61 -2.92 0.26
N TYR A 88 6.75 -2.01 -0.18
CA TYR A 88 5.33 -2.03 0.11
C TYR A 88 4.54 -2.05 -1.20
N VAL A 89 3.62 -3.01 -1.32
CA VAL A 89 2.66 -3.06 -2.41
C VAL A 89 1.44 -2.24 -2.02
N VAL A 90 1.11 -1.22 -2.80
CA VAL A 90 -0.15 -0.49 -2.64
C VAL A 90 -1.24 -1.34 -3.28
N LEU A 91 -2.28 -1.73 -2.53
CA LEU A 91 -3.35 -2.55 -3.09
C LEU A 91 -4.43 -1.69 -3.74
N ASP A 92 -5.01 -0.78 -2.96
CA ASP A 92 -6.10 0.07 -3.41
C ASP A 92 -6.27 1.29 -2.49
N ARG A 93 -7.05 2.27 -2.96
CA ARG A 93 -7.51 3.40 -2.18
C ARG A 93 -8.73 3.02 -1.35
N LEU A 94 -8.73 3.44 -0.10
CA LEU A 94 -9.86 3.25 0.81
C LEU A 94 -10.89 4.34 0.57
N VAL A 95 -12.14 3.92 0.37
CA VAL A 95 -13.31 4.80 0.29
C VAL A 95 -14.17 4.58 1.53
N ASP A 96 -14.69 5.67 2.09
CA ASP A 96 -15.61 5.56 3.22
C ASP A 96 -16.95 4.99 2.73
N PRO A 97 -17.55 4.03 3.44
CA PRO A 97 -18.87 3.51 3.09
C PRO A 97 -19.91 4.64 3.23
N VAL A 98 -20.75 4.79 2.20
CA VAL A 98 -21.88 5.74 2.15
C VAL A 98 -23.11 5.13 2.80
#